data_AF-A0A1G7AWS4-F1
#
_entry.id   AF-A0A1G7AWS4-F1
#
_cell.length_a   1.000
_cell.length_b   1.000
_cell.length_c   1.000
_cell.angle_alpha   90.00
_cell.angle_beta   90.00
_cell.angle_gamma   90.00
#
_symmetry.space_group_name_H-M   'P 1'
#
loop_
_entity.id
_entity.type
_entity.pdbx_description
1 polymer ?
#
loop_
_entity_poly.entity_id
_entity_poly.type
_entity_poly.pdbx_seq_one_letter_code
_entity_poly.pdbx_strand_id
1 'polypeptide(L)'
;MSTPRPPVDPPVTGWAPATASTAWRRAAAAVLALALALPGAAVLTLVLWPLWSWFEARTGIESLGHSGPAGWCFVATYLAMAGLALAWVLRPRRAVKSGEASRFE
;
A
#
# COMPACT_ATOMS: atom_id res chain seq x y z
N MET A 1 -4.51 -38.45 -57.63
CA MET A 1 -5.16 -38.64 -56.32
C MET A 1 -4.23 -38.07 -55.27
N SER A 2 -4.45 -36.80 -54.88
CA SER A 2 -3.60 -36.09 -53.91
C SER A 2 -4.36 -36.03 -52.59
N THR A 3 -3.81 -36.64 -51.55
CA THR A 3 -4.38 -36.59 -50.19
C THR A 3 -4.10 -35.22 -49.57
N PRO A 4 -5.08 -34.60 -48.88
CA PRO A 4 -4.83 -33.36 -48.15
C PRO A 4 -4.03 -33.67 -46.87
N ARG A 5 -2.95 -32.92 -46.61
CA ARG A 5 -2.23 -32.97 -45.33
C ARG A 5 -3.13 -32.46 -44.20
N PRO A 6 -3.08 -33.06 -43.00
CA PRO A 6 -3.73 -32.48 -41.83
C PRO A 6 -3.06 -31.16 -41.43
N PRO A 7 -3.82 -30.22 -40.84
CA PRO A 7 -3.27 -28.98 -40.30
C PRO A 7 -2.31 -29.30 -39.15
N VAL A 8 -1.10 -28.73 -39.21
CA VAL A 8 -0.15 -28.73 -38.11
C VAL A 8 -0.55 -27.55 -37.22
N ASP A 9 -1.17 -27.84 -36.07
CA ASP A 9 -1.37 -26.81 -35.05
C ASP A 9 0.00 -26.39 -34.51
N PRO A 10 0.31 -25.07 -34.45
CA PRO A 10 1.53 -24.63 -33.81
C PRO A 10 1.48 -24.97 -32.31
N PRO A 11 2.63 -25.29 -31.68
CA PRO A 11 2.67 -25.53 -30.25
C PRO A 11 2.23 -24.26 -29.52
N VAL A 12 1.15 -24.37 -28.75
CA VAL A 12 0.70 -23.35 -27.78
C VAL A 12 1.83 -23.11 -26.78
N THR A 13 2.65 -22.10 -27.03
CA THR A 13 3.63 -21.56 -26.08
C THR A 13 2.91 -20.69 -25.04
N GLY A 14 2.05 -21.33 -24.25
CA GLY A 14 1.29 -20.72 -23.17
C GLY A 14 2.08 -20.65 -21.86
N TRP A 15 3.22 -19.96 -21.84
CA TRP A 15 3.69 -19.33 -20.61
C TRP A 15 3.66 -17.82 -20.85
N ALA A 16 2.46 -17.23 -20.84
CA ALA A 16 2.42 -15.79 -20.62
C ALA A 16 2.94 -15.58 -19.19
N PRO A 17 4.04 -14.83 -18.95
CA PRO A 17 4.35 -14.38 -17.60
C PRO A 17 3.26 -13.39 -17.23
N ALA A 18 2.15 -13.89 -16.71
CA ALA A 18 1.15 -13.07 -16.09
C ALA A 18 1.84 -12.29 -14.97
N THR A 19 1.61 -10.98 -14.94
CA THR A 19 1.68 -10.10 -13.76
C THR A 19 2.99 -9.41 -13.36
N ALA A 20 4.17 -9.78 -13.88
CA ALA A 20 5.42 -9.12 -13.48
C ALA A 20 5.34 -7.59 -13.67
N SER A 21 4.74 -7.14 -14.78
CA SER A 21 4.58 -5.72 -15.14
C SER A 21 3.72 -4.91 -14.17
N THR A 22 2.73 -5.54 -13.54
CA THR A 22 1.77 -4.86 -12.67
C THR A 22 2.24 -4.93 -11.21
N ALA A 23 2.88 -6.04 -10.83
CA ALA A 23 3.47 -6.21 -9.51
C ALA A 23 4.61 -5.20 -9.26
N TRP A 24 5.53 -5.02 -10.23
CA TRP A 24 6.62 -4.05 -10.07
C TRP A 24 6.11 -2.61 -10.00
N ARG A 25 5.07 -2.25 -10.77
CA ARG A 25 4.46 -0.90 -10.72
C ARG A 25 3.85 -0.62 -9.34
N ARG A 26 3.20 -1.61 -8.73
CA ARG A 26 2.66 -1.50 -7.38
C ARG A 26 3.77 -1.40 -6.33
N ALA A 27 4.83 -2.19 -6.47
CA ALA A 27 6.00 -2.11 -5.60
C ALA A 27 6.70 -0.75 -5.71
N ALA A 28 6.95 -0.27 -6.94
CA ALA A 28 7.55 1.05 -7.19
C ALA A 28 6.67 2.19 -6.65
N ALA A 29 5.35 2.11 -6.84
CA ALA A 29 4.43 3.08 -6.26
C ALA A 29 4.44 3.04 -4.72
N ALA A 30 4.52 1.86 -4.11
CA ALA A 30 4.63 1.71 -2.65
C ALA A 30 5.95 2.28 -2.12
N VAL A 31 7.07 2.01 -2.80
CA VAL A 31 8.39 2.56 -2.45
C VAL A 31 8.39 4.08 -2.58
N LEU A 32 7.86 4.62 -3.67
CA LEU A 32 7.75 6.07 -3.86
C LEU A 32 6.84 6.71 -2.79
N ALA A 33 5.73 6.06 -2.44
CA ALA A 33 4.84 6.51 -1.37
C ALA A 33 5.55 6.51 -0.01
N LEU A 34 6.34 5.48 0.30
CA LEU A 34 7.16 5.43 1.53
C LEU A 34 8.25 6.50 1.53
N ALA A 35 8.90 6.73 0.39
CA ALA A 35 9.92 7.77 0.24
C ALA A 35 9.32 9.19 0.41
N LEU A 36 8.13 9.45 -0.14
CA LEU A 36 7.39 10.69 0.09
C LEU A 36 6.80 10.78 1.51
N ALA A 37 6.58 9.65 2.16
CA ALA A 37 6.14 9.62 3.56
C ALA A 37 7.24 10.06 4.52
N LEU A 38 8.52 10.06 4.14
CA LEU A 38 9.59 10.61 4.99
C LEU A 38 9.42 12.12 5.26
N PRO A 39 9.36 13.00 4.24
CA PRO A 39 9.07 14.42 4.48
C PRO A 39 7.65 14.63 5.04
N GLY A 40 6.69 13.81 4.60
CA GLY A 40 5.32 13.84 5.15
C GLY A 40 5.27 13.53 6.65
N ALA A 41 6.05 12.56 7.13
CA ALA A 41 6.13 12.20 8.54
C ALA A 41 6.76 13.32 9.37
N ALA A 42 7.76 14.03 8.84
CA ALA A 42 8.33 15.19 9.52
C ALA A 42 7.29 16.29 9.74
N VAL A 43 6.55 16.66 8.68
CA VAL A 43 5.45 17.64 8.76
C VAL A 43 4.35 17.15 9.70
N LEU A 44 3.94 15.89 9.58
CA LEU A 44 2.88 15.32 10.41
C LEU A 44 3.29 15.24 11.88
N THR A 45 4.56 14.97 12.18
CA THR A 45 5.07 14.99 13.56
C THR A 45 4.94 16.38 14.17
N LEU A 46 5.20 17.44 13.38
CA LEU A 46 4.99 18.82 13.81
C LEU A 46 3.51 19.19 13.95
N VAL A 47 2.63 18.67 13.09
CA VAL A 47 1.17 18.85 13.24
C VAL A 47 0.64 18.13 14.47
N LEU A 48 1.21 16.96 14.79
CA LEU A 48 0.90 16.17 15.98
C LEU A 48 1.60 16.68 17.25
N TRP A 49 2.27 17.83 17.20
CA TRP A 49 2.90 18.45 18.37
C TRP A 49 2.03 18.48 19.64
N PRO A 50 0.76 18.91 19.61
CA PRO A 50 -0.08 18.90 20.82
C PRO A 50 -0.38 17.49 21.34
N LEU A 51 -0.37 16.48 20.48
CA LEU A 51 -0.54 15.08 20.88
C LEU A 51 0.73 14.58 21.58
N TRP A 52 1.90 14.91 21.04
CA TRP A 52 3.19 14.55 21.61
C TRP A 52 3.42 15.25 22.96
N SER A 53 3.03 16.51 23.10
CA SER A 53 3.13 17.22 24.39
C SER A 53 2.20 16.62 25.44
N TRP A 54 0.98 16.24 25.07
CA TRP A 54 0.07 15.53 25.97
C TRP A 54 0.62 14.17 26.37
N PHE A 55 1.22 13.42 25.44
CA PHE A 55 1.79 12.11 25.73
C PHE A 55 2.97 12.19 26.69
N GLU A 56 3.89 13.14 26.47
CA GLU A 56 5.00 13.42 27.38
C GLU A 56 4.49 13.79 28.78
N ALA A 57 3.50 14.68 28.87
CA ALA A 57 2.91 15.06 30.15
C ALA A 57 2.25 13.89 30.90
N ARG A 58 1.80 12.84 30.20
CA ARG A 58 1.12 11.69 30.80
C ARG A 58 2.05 10.52 31.10
N THR A 59 3.11 10.35 30.33
CA THR A 59 4.00 9.19 30.42
C THR A 59 5.39 9.52 30.97
N GLY A 60 5.77 10.81 30.95
CA GLY A 60 7.12 11.25 31.27
C GLY A 60 8.16 10.89 30.22
N ILE A 61 7.77 10.33 29.07
CA ILE A 61 8.69 10.00 27.97
C ILE A 61 8.92 11.27 27.16
N GLU A 62 10.17 11.72 27.10
CA GLU A 62 10.60 12.89 26.33
C GLU A 62 10.23 12.73 24.85
N SER A 63 9.19 13.45 24.43
CA SER A 63 8.61 13.41 23.08
C SER A 63 8.98 14.67 22.30
N LEU A 64 9.10 15.80 22.99
CA LEU A 64 9.46 17.11 22.46
C LEU A 64 10.70 17.60 23.21
N GLY A 65 11.87 17.16 22.74
CA GLY A 65 13.14 17.58 23.32
C GLY A 65 13.45 19.06 23.07
N HIS A 66 14.59 19.51 23.61
CA HIS A 66 15.01 20.92 23.58
C HIS A 66 15.09 21.55 22.17
N SER A 67 15.29 20.73 21.14
CA SER A 67 15.43 21.16 19.74
C SER A 67 14.23 20.78 18.87
N GLY A 68 13.12 20.32 19.47
CA GLY A 68 11.93 19.83 18.77
C GLY A 68 11.66 18.35 19.00
N PRO A 69 10.85 17.70 18.15
CA PRO A 69 10.41 16.33 18.36
C PRO A 69 11.59 15.37 18.46
N ALA A 70 11.54 14.47 19.44
CA ALA A 70 12.56 13.45 19.63
C ALA A 70 12.60 12.49 18.42
N GLY A 71 13.77 11.89 18.16
CA GLY A 71 13.96 11.00 17.00
C GLY A 71 12.92 9.86 16.91
N TRP A 72 12.49 9.33 18.06
CA TRP A 72 11.50 8.25 18.10
C TRP A 72 10.08 8.73 17.72
N CYS A 73 9.73 10.01 17.89
CA CYS A 73 8.44 10.55 17.47
C CYS A 73 8.30 10.50 15.94
N PHE A 74 9.38 10.77 15.20
CA PHE A 74 9.40 10.62 13.75
C PHE A 74 9.23 9.16 13.33
N VAL A 75 9.93 8.23 14.02
CA VAL A 75 9.81 6.80 13.75
C VAL A 75 8.39 6.31 14.03
N ALA A 76 7.79 6.69 15.17
CA ALA A 76 6.42 6.32 15.54
C ALA A 76 5.40 6.85 14.52
N THR A 77 5.53 8.12 14.12
CA THR A 77 4.66 8.74 13.10
C THR A 77 4.80 8.03 11.75
N TYR A 78 6.04 7.73 11.33
CA TYR A 78 6.31 7.02 10.09
C TYR A 78 5.71 5.60 10.09
N LEU A 79 5.88 4.85 11.19
CA LEU A 79 5.30 3.52 11.33
C LEU A 79 3.77 3.55 11.30
N ALA A 80 3.15 4.55 11.93
CA ALA A 80 1.71 4.73 11.86
C ALA A 80 1.24 4.98 10.42
N MET A 81 1.89 5.88 9.69
CA MET A 81 1.59 6.14 8.27
C MET A 81 1.78 4.89 7.41
N ALA A 82 2.89 4.17 7.58
CA ALA A 82 3.16 2.94 6.84
C ALA A 82 2.13 1.84 7.14
N GLY A 83 1.72 1.70 8.41
CA GLY A 83 0.66 0.78 8.83
C GLY A 83 -0.70 1.10 8.20
N LEU A 84 -1.08 2.38 8.16
CA LEU A 84 -2.29 2.86 7.48
C LEU A 84 -2.25 2.58 5.97
N ALA A 85 -1.13 2.85 5.32
CA ALA A 85 -0.95 2.56 3.90
C ALA A 85 -1.05 1.06 3.61
N LEU A 86 -0.41 0.22 4.44
CA LEU A 86 -0.48 -1.23 4.32
C LEU A 86 -1.91 -1.75 4.54
N ALA A 87 -2.59 -1.28 5.58
CA ALA A 87 -3.99 -1.64 5.85
C ALA A 87 -4.91 -1.28 4.69
N TRP A 88 -4.67 -0.13 4.03
CA TRP A 88 -5.41 0.29 2.85
C TRP A 88 -5.16 -0.62 1.64
N VAL A 89 -3.91 -1.01 1.40
CA VAL A 89 -3.52 -1.93 0.31
C VAL A 89 -4.09 -3.34 0.53
N LEU A 90 -4.10 -3.81 1.79
CA LEU A 90 -4.61 -5.12 2.17
C LEU A 90 -6.14 -5.14 2.33
N ARG A 91 -6.82 -3.98 2.26
CA ARG A 91 -8.26 -3.89 2.46
C ARG A 91 -8.96 -4.73 1.39
N PRO A 92 -9.69 -5.80 1.75
CA PRO A 92 -10.38 -6.61 0.77
C PRO A 92 -11.38 -5.72 0.03
N ARG A 93 -11.24 -5.65 -1.29
CA ARG A 93 -12.24 -5.02 -2.16
C ARG A 93 -13.49 -5.85 -2.01
N ARG A 94 -14.43 -5.40 -1.17
CA ARG A 94 -15.74 -6.04 -1.06
C ARG A 94 -16.34 -5.97 -2.46
N ALA A 95 -16.40 -7.12 -3.14
CA ALA A 95 -17.13 -7.23 -4.38
C ALA A 95 -18.57 -6.83 -4.06
N VAL A 96 -19.02 -5.71 -4.63
CA VAL A 96 -20.43 -5.33 -4.61
C VAL A 96 -21.15 -6.50 -5.26
N LYS A 97 -21.90 -7.30 -4.48
CA LYS A 97 -22.75 -8.36 -5.02
C LYS A 97 -23.85 -7.68 -5.83
N SER A 98 -23.59 -7.45 -7.12
CA SER A 98 -24.63 -7.20 -8.11
C SER A 98 -25.31 -8.54 -8.38
N GLY A 99 -26.22 -8.94 -7.48
CA GLY A 99 -26.87 -10.26 -7.52
C GLY A 99 -28.35 -10.22 -7.18
N GLU A 100 -28.96 -9.03 -7.13
CA GLU A 100 -30.35 -8.85 -6.72
C GLU A 100 -31.16 -8.10 -7.79
N ALA A 101 -30.85 -8.34 -9.07
CA ALA A 101 -31.67 -7.84 -10.19
C ALA A 101 -32.28 -8.98 -11.04
N SER A 102 -31.93 -10.24 -10.78
CA SER A 102 -32.54 -11.41 -11.42
C SER A 102 -33.63 -12.06 -10.56
N ARG A 103 -34.09 -11.39 -9.48
CA ARG A 103 -35.10 -11.91 -8.53
C ARG A 103 -36.55 -11.53 -8.89
N PHE A 104 -36.76 -10.90 -10.05
CA PHE A 104 -38.08 -10.47 -10.49
C PHE A 104 -38.43 -10.94 -11.91
N GLU A 105 -37.84 -12.05 -12.35
CA GLU A 105 -38.42 -12.87 -13.42
C GLU A 105 -39.38 -13.92 -12.84
#